data_AF-A0A916E2M5-F1
#
_entry.id   AF-A0A916E2M5-F1
#
_cell.length_a   1.000
_cell.length_b   1.000
_cell.length_c   1.000
_cell.angle_alpha   90.00
_cell.angle_beta   90.00
_cell.angle_gamma   90.00
#
_symmetry.space_group_name_H-M   'P 1'
#
loop_
_entity.id
_entity.type
_entity.pdbx_description
1 polymer ?
#
loop_
_entity_poly.entity_id
_entity_poly.type
_entity_poly.pdbx_seq_one_letter_code
_entity_poly.pdbx_strand_id
1 'polypeptide(L)'
;MLENIISEWIRCINKYYEINRDGNYEWEVPNIDNKLKDDMFEFIKANKTLVQEQASASITQSHTQAYYTSRKLTEILVQEKSDCFECMVKI
;
A
#
# COMPACT_ATOMS: atom_id res chain seq x y z
N MET A 1 33.69 12.55 -1.70
CA MET A 1 32.88 13.18 -2.77
C MET A 1 31.50 12.55 -2.87
N LEU A 2 31.39 11.23 -3.07
CA LEU A 2 30.10 10.52 -3.12
C LEU A 2 29.29 10.63 -1.81
N GLU A 3 29.93 10.42 -0.65
CA GLU A 3 29.26 10.55 0.66
C GLU A 3 28.64 11.93 0.88
N ASN A 4 29.30 12.99 0.40
CA ASN A 4 28.79 14.36 0.50
C ASN A 4 27.54 14.54 -0.38
N ILE A 5 27.55 13.97 -1.59
CA ILE A 5 26.40 14.00 -2.51
C ILE A 5 25.21 13.25 -1.89
N ILE A 6 25.45 12.05 -1.35
CA ILE A 6 24.42 11.25 -0.69
C ILE A 6 23.86 11.98 0.55
N SER A 7 24.74 12.58 1.36
CA SER A 7 24.33 13.33 2.55
C SER A 7 23.46 14.53 2.21
N GLU A 8 23.82 15.29 1.17
CA GLU A 8 23.02 16.42 0.71
C GLU A 8 21.67 15.98 0.14
N TRP A 9 21.63 14.88 -0.61
CA TRP A 9 20.37 14.30 -1.13
C TRP A 9 19.44 13.88 0.02
N ILE A 10 19.96 13.14 1.02
CA ILE A 10 19.19 12.73 2.21
C ILE A 10 18.68 13.96 2.98
N ARG A 11 19.53 14.98 3.17
CA ARG A 11 19.15 16.22 3.86
C ARG A 11 17.99 16.92 3.15
N CYS A 12 18.04 17.00 1.82
CA CYS A 12 16.99 17.61 1.01
C CYS A 12 15.65 16.91 1.15
N ILE A 13 15.65 15.57 1.06
CA ILE A 13 14.44 14.75 1.23
C ILE A 13 13.86 14.90 2.64
N ASN A 14 14.71 14.81 3.67
CA ASN A 14 14.25 14.94 5.05
C ASN A 14 13.60 16.29 5.30
N LYS A 15 14.22 17.37 4.79
CA LYS A 15 13.69 18.72 4.92
C LYS A 15 12.37 18.89 4.17
N TYR A 16 12.20 18.25 3.00
CA TYR A 16 10.92 18.23 2.30
C TYR A 16 9.81 17.60 3.16
N TYR A 17 10.06 16.43 3.74
CA TYR A 17 9.06 15.75 4.57
C TYR A 17 8.81 16.45 5.91
N GLU A 18 9.81 17.12 6.47
CA GLU A 18 9.65 17.94 7.68
C GLU A 18 8.72 19.13 7.42
N ILE A 19 8.96 19.84 6.33
CA ILE A 19 8.18 21.02 5.94
C ILE A 19 6.75 20.63 5.51
N ASN A 20 6.58 19.53 4.77
CA ASN A 20 5.27 19.09 4.24
C ASN A 20 4.61 18.01 5.11
N ARG A 21 4.95 17.95 6.40
CA ARG A 21 4.48 16.90 7.33
C ARG A 21 2.97 16.90 7.55
N ASP A 22 2.35 18.08 7.45
CA ASP A 22 0.91 18.28 7.56
C ASP A 22 0.14 17.77 6.33
N GLY A 23 0.84 17.31 5.29
CA GLY A 23 0.28 16.87 4.03
C GLY A 23 -0.03 18.02 3.07
N ASN A 24 0.25 19.27 3.46
CA ASN A 24 0.18 20.39 2.53
C ASN A 24 1.50 20.51 1.76
N TYR A 25 1.60 19.75 0.67
CA TYR A 25 2.80 19.61 -0.17
C TYR A 25 3.17 20.85 -1.00
N GLU A 26 2.74 22.05 -0.59
CA GLU A 26 2.95 23.30 -1.31
C GLU A 26 4.34 23.90 -1.08
N TRP A 27 5.06 23.45 -0.06
CA TRP A 27 6.25 24.12 0.40
C TRP A 27 7.51 23.55 -0.26
N GLU A 28 8.17 24.40 -1.04
CA GLU A 28 9.48 24.12 -1.62
C GLU A 28 10.57 24.16 -0.54
N VAL A 29 11.54 23.25 -0.63
CA VAL A 29 12.70 23.31 0.25
C VAL A 29 13.63 24.43 -0.22
N PRO A 30 13.89 25.47 0.59
CA PRO A 30 14.76 26.57 0.18
C PRO A 30 16.23 26.12 0.16
N ASN A 31 17.00 26.70 -0.78
CA ASN A 31 18.45 26.52 -0.92
C ASN A 31 18.90 25.11 -1.34
N ILE A 32 18.17 24.51 -2.30
CA ILE A 32 18.55 23.27 -2.99
C ILE A 32 19.02 23.62 -4.41
N ASP A 33 20.06 22.92 -4.89
CA ASP A 33 20.47 22.97 -6.30
C ASP A 33 19.33 22.51 -7.22
N ASN A 34 19.09 23.21 -8.33
CA ASN A 34 17.95 22.91 -9.21
C ASN A 34 17.92 21.44 -9.67
N LYS A 35 19.08 20.81 -9.91
CA LYS A 35 19.13 19.39 -10.31
C LYS A 35 18.69 18.48 -9.17
N LEU A 36 19.16 18.75 -7.95
CA LEU A 36 18.80 17.99 -6.76
C LEU A 36 17.31 18.17 -6.40
N LYS A 37 16.76 19.34 -6.71
CA LYS A 37 15.33 19.65 -6.55
C LYS A 37 14.48 18.77 -7.48
N ASP A 38 14.82 18.69 -8.76
CA ASP A 38 14.09 17.87 -9.73
C ASP A 38 14.17 16.37 -9.37
N ASP A 39 15.37 15.86 -9.08
CA ASP A 39 15.59 14.47 -8.66
C ASP A 39 14.76 14.12 -7.40
N MET A 40 14.70 15.04 -6.44
CA MET A 40 13.90 14.90 -5.22
C MET A 40 12.40 14.83 -5.53
N PHE A 41 11.88 15.71 -6.39
CA PHE A 41 10.47 15.71 -6.77
C PHE A 41 10.06 14.44 -7.52
N GLU A 42 10.90 13.95 -8.43
CA GLU A 42 10.68 12.67 -9.10
C GLU A 42 10.60 11.51 -8.10
N PHE A 43 11.52 11.46 -7.13
CA PHE A 43 11.50 10.48 -6.06
C PHE A 43 10.22 10.54 -5.23
N ILE A 44 9.80 11.73 -4.79
CA ILE A 44 8.58 11.93 -3.98
C ILE A 44 7.35 11.48 -4.77
N LYS A 45 7.27 11.83 -6.06
CA LYS A 45 6.16 11.42 -6.93
C LYS A 45 6.10 9.91 -7.08
N ALA A 46 7.23 9.26 -7.36
CA ALA A 46 7.32 7.81 -7.45
C ALA A 46 6.92 7.13 -6.13
N ASN A 47 7.38 7.67 -4.99
CA ASN A 47 7.04 7.14 -3.67
C ASN A 47 5.55 7.25 -3.35
N LYS A 48 4.89 8.36 -3.71
CA LYS A 48 3.43 8.51 -3.56
C LYS A 48 2.66 7.47 -4.38
N THR A 49 3.07 7.23 -5.62
CA THR A 49 2.49 6.19 -6.48
C THR A 49 2.70 4.79 -5.88
N LEU A 50 3.91 4.50 -5.39
CA LEU A 50 4.24 3.21 -4.78
C LEU A 50 3.36 2.90 -3.55
N VAL A 51 3.17 3.88 -2.67
CA VAL A 51 2.29 3.73 -1.50
C VAL A 51 0.85 3.42 -1.92
N GLN A 52 0.36 4.07 -2.98
CA GLN A 52 -0.97 3.83 -3.52
C GLN A 52 -1.11 2.43 -4.12
N GLU A 53 -0.13 1.98 -4.90
CA GLU A 53 -0.09 0.64 -5.48
C GLU A 53 -0.07 -0.43 -4.38
N GLN A 54 0.78 -0.27 -3.36
CA GLN A 54 0.86 -1.21 -2.24
C GLN A 54 -0.47 -1.31 -1.46
N ALA A 55 -1.13 -0.17 -1.22
CA ALA A 55 -2.45 -0.16 -0.59
C ALA A 55 -3.49 -0.90 -1.44
N SER A 56 -3.51 -0.66 -2.75
CA SER A 56 -4.43 -1.33 -3.69
C SER A 56 -4.20 -2.85 -3.78
N ALA A 57 -2.94 -3.29 -3.73
CA ALA A 57 -2.58 -4.70 -3.72
C ALA A 57 -3.02 -5.38 -2.42
N SER A 58 -2.79 -4.73 -1.27
CA SER A 58 -3.24 -5.22 0.04
C SER A 58 -4.77 -5.36 0.10
N ILE A 59 -5.51 -4.36 -0.39
CA ILE A 59 -6.97 -4.38 -0.48
C ILE A 59 -7.43 -5.56 -1.36
N THR A 60 -6.86 -5.72 -2.56
CA THR A 60 -7.21 -6.81 -3.49
C THR A 60 -6.96 -8.20 -2.90
N GLN A 61 -5.83 -8.38 -2.21
CA GLN A 61 -5.50 -9.63 -1.53
C GLN A 61 -6.52 -9.95 -0.43
N SER A 62 -6.87 -8.96 0.41
CA SER A 62 -7.83 -9.15 1.50
C SER A 62 -9.23 -9.54 1.01
N HIS A 63 -9.71 -8.92 -0.07
CA HIS A 63 -10.99 -9.27 -0.69
C HIS A 63 -10.99 -10.69 -1.26
N THR A 64 -9.89 -11.11 -1.88
CA THR A 64 -9.75 -12.46 -2.42
C THR A 64 -9.79 -13.51 -1.30
N GLN A 65 -9.10 -13.25 -0.18
CA GLN A 65 -9.13 -14.12 0.99
C GLN A 65 -10.52 -14.18 1.62
N ALA A 66 -11.18 -13.04 1.83
CA ALA A 66 -12.53 -12.99 2.39
C ALA A 66 -13.54 -13.74 1.51
N TYR A 67 -13.52 -13.51 0.20
CA TYR A 67 -14.37 -14.23 -0.75
C TYR A 67 -14.15 -15.75 -0.71
N TYR A 68 -12.89 -16.19 -0.71
CA TYR A 68 -12.56 -17.61 -0.63
C TYR A 68 -13.05 -18.24 0.69
N THR A 69 -12.85 -17.57 1.82
CA THR A 69 -13.31 -18.06 3.13
C THR A 69 -14.84 -18.12 3.20
N SER A 70 -15.54 -17.07 2.77
CA SER A 70 -17.01 -17.04 2.75
C SER A 70 -17.58 -18.15 1.84
N ARG A 71 -16.98 -18.34 0.66
CA ARG A 71 -17.37 -19.40 -0.26
C ARG A 71 -17.17 -20.79 0.37
N LYS A 72 -16.00 -21.05 0.96
CA LYS A 72 -15.69 -22.34 1.60
C LYS A 72 -16.62 -22.64 2.79
N LEU A 73 -16.94 -21.65 3.61
CA LEU A 73 -17.93 -21.79 4.69
C LEU A 73 -19.31 -22.15 4.15
N THR A 74 -19.73 -21.51 3.06
CA THR A 74 -21.01 -21.80 2.41
C THR A 74 -21.04 -23.23 1.85
N GLU A 75 -19.96 -23.66 1.19
CA GLU A 75 -19.82 -25.02 0.68
C GLU A 75 -19.93 -26.07 1.82
N ILE A 76 -19.28 -25.82 2.96
CA ILE A 76 -19.39 -26.70 4.15
C ILE A 76 -20.82 -26.76 4.67
N LEU A 77 -21.49 -25.60 4.83
CA LEU A 77 -22.87 -25.55 5.32
C LEU A 77 -23.86 -26.26 4.37
N VAL A 78 -23.63 -26.15 3.06
CA VAL A 78 -24.44 -26.86 2.05
C VAL A 78 -24.22 -28.36 2.14
N GLN A 79 -22.98 -28.82 2.30
CA GLN A 79 -22.64 -30.24 2.45
C GLN A 79 -23.20 -30.82 3.75
N GLU A 80 -22.98 -30.18 4.90
CA GLU A 80 -23.54 -30.62 6.19
C GLU A 80 -25.07 -30.72 6.13
N LYS A 81 -25.71 -29.78 5.44
CA LYS A 81 -27.15 -29.81 5.24
C LYS A 81 -27.57 -31.01 4.39
N SER A 82 -26.91 -31.31 3.27
CA SER A 82 -27.25 -32.49 2.46
C SER A 82 -27.02 -33.79 3.22
N ASP A 83 -25.91 -33.92 3.92
CA ASP A 83 -25.53 -35.13 4.67
C ASP A 83 -26.52 -35.39 5.84
N CYS A 84 -26.98 -34.33 6.50
CA CYS A 84 -28.01 -34.40 7.53
C CYS A 84 -29.37 -34.86 6.96
N PHE A 85 -29.75 -34.38 5.76
CA PHE A 85 -30.99 -34.80 5.11
C PHE A 85 -30.93 -36.24 4.59
N GLU A 86 -29.78 -36.69 4.10
CA GLU A 86 -29.59 -38.06 3.61
C GLU A 86 -29.68 -39.11 4.75
N CYS A 87 -29.29 -38.75 5.97
CA CYS A 87 -29.49 -39.60 7.15
C CYS A 87 -30.97 -39.70 7.60
N MET A 88 -31.80 -38.70 7.27
CA MET A 88 -33.21 -38.66 7.65
C MET A 88 -34.14 -39.47 6.72
N VAL A 89 -33.69 -39.80 5.51
CA VAL A 89 -34.51 -40.47 4.47
C VAL A 89 -34.44 -42.00 4.53
N LYS A 90 -33.75 -42.60 5.53
CA LYS A 90 -33.78 -44.05 5.76
C LYS A 90 -35.08 -44.48 6.46
N ILE A 91 -36.15 -44.67 5.68
CA ILE A 91 -37.38 -45.42 6.04
C ILE A 91 -37.31 -46.80 5.39
#